data_AF-A0A7S0RH62-F1
#
_entry.id   AF-A0A7S0RH62-F1
#
_cell.length_a   1.000
_cell.length_b   1.000
_cell.length_c   1.000
_cell.angle_alpha   90.00
_cell.angle_beta   90.00
_cell.angle_gamma   90.00
#
_symmetry.space_group_name_H-M   'P 1'
#
loop_
_entity.id
_entity.type
_entity.pdbx_description
1 polymer ?
#
loop_
_entity_poly.entity_id
_entity_poly.type
_entity_poly.pdbx_seq_one_letter_code
_entity_poly.pdbx_strand_id
1 'polypeptide(L)'
;SMPPKCSTPEVEAADPECKVLAIEGDTTAGSELTANVTYFGGIEGASEYVWYRSVPGVTSVTEATVFTRIPAETGPALELTGRDVRCLLKVDYTPVREDGRRGEPVSRVTSEAIKEGPPVISELGIIGEPIEGKTVCVEATGHRELR
;
A
#
# COMPACT_ATOMS: atom_id res chain seq x y z
N SER A 1 -32.40 4.77 56.48
CA SER A 1 -31.47 3.91 55.73
C SER A 1 -31.11 4.56 54.42
N MET A 2 -29.82 4.79 54.17
CA MET A 2 -29.33 5.20 52.84
C MET A 2 -29.32 3.95 51.93
N PRO A 3 -29.71 4.06 50.65
CA PRO A 3 -29.61 2.93 49.73
C PRO A 3 -28.14 2.54 49.55
N PRO A 4 -27.83 1.24 49.34
CA PRO A 4 -26.47 0.83 49.03
C PRO A 4 -26.05 1.53 47.72
N LYS A 5 -24.93 2.26 47.77
CA LYS A 5 -24.28 2.75 46.56
C LYS A 5 -23.89 1.51 45.75
N CYS A 6 -24.56 1.33 44.60
CA CYS A 6 -24.16 0.36 43.60
C CYS A 6 -22.78 0.78 43.08
N SER A 7 -21.72 0.23 43.65
CA SER A 7 -20.37 0.39 43.15
C SER A 7 -20.19 -0.68 42.08
N THR A 8 -20.52 -0.37 40.84
CA THR A 8 -20.07 -1.18 39.70
C THR A 8 -18.53 -1.16 39.72
N PRO A 9 -17.84 -2.31 39.62
CA PRO A 9 -16.41 -2.29 39.39
C PRO A 9 -16.18 -1.51 38.09
N GLU A 10 -15.27 -0.54 38.13
CA GLU A 10 -14.80 0.16 36.95
C GLU A 10 -14.25 -0.90 36.00
N VAL A 11 -14.97 -1.19 34.91
CA VAL A 11 -14.50 -2.15 33.91
C VAL A 11 -13.37 -1.47 33.16
N GLU A 12 -12.16 -1.60 33.69
CA GLU A 12 -10.98 -1.03 33.05
C GLU A 12 -10.80 -1.68 31.68
N ALA A 13 -10.80 -0.86 30.63
CA ALA A 13 -10.54 -1.33 29.28
C ALA A 13 -9.13 -1.92 29.20
N ALA A 14 -8.99 -3.02 28.47
CA ALA A 14 -7.69 -3.66 28.22
C ALA A 14 -6.72 -2.73 27.47
N ASP A 15 -5.45 -3.08 27.45
CA ASP A 15 -4.45 -2.34 26.68
C ASP A 15 -4.77 -2.37 25.16
N PRO A 16 -4.55 -1.25 24.45
CA PRO A 16 -4.73 -1.18 22.99
C PRO A 16 -3.82 -2.20 22.28
N GLU A 17 -4.40 -3.00 21.39
CA GLU A 17 -3.70 -4.09 20.71
C GLU A 17 -4.20 -4.27 19.27
N CYS A 18 -3.29 -4.60 18.37
CA CYS A 18 -3.59 -5.03 17.00
C CYS A 18 -3.69 -6.56 16.93
N LYS A 19 -4.88 -7.11 16.73
CA LYS A 19 -5.08 -8.57 16.59
C LYS A 19 -4.77 -9.08 15.19
N VAL A 20 -5.14 -8.30 14.18
CA VAL A 20 -4.90 -8.61 12.78
C VAL A 20 -4.51 -7.32 12.09
N LEU A 21 -3.47 -7.39 11.27
CA LEU A 21 -3.08 -6.37 10.30
C LEU A 21 -3.00 -7.07 8.95
N ALA A 22 -3.64 -6.55 7.92
CA ALA A 22 -3.59 -7.06 6.54
C ALA A 22 -3.37 -5.89 5.58
N ILE A 23 -2.61 -6.12 4.51
CA ILE A 23 -2.51 -5.17 3.40
C ILE A 23 -3.36 -5.75 2.27
N GLU A 24 -4.36 -4.99 1.84
CA GLU A 24 -5.31 -5.39 0.80
C GLU A 24 -5.32 -4.36 -0.34
N GLY A 25 -5.68 -4.79 -1.55
CA GLY A 25 -5.67 -3.96 -2.75
C GLY A 25 -4.79 -4.53 -3.86
N ASP A 26 -4.78 -3.83 -5.00
CA ASP A 26 -4.03 -4.25 -6.18
C ASP A 26 -2.57 -3.80 -6.09
N THR A 27 -1.64 -4.75 -6.27
CA THR A 27 -0.19 -4.48 -6.29
C THR A 27 0.28 -3.91 -7.63
N THR A 28 -0.43 -2.92 -8.16
CA THR A 28 -0.16 -2.31 -9.47
C THR A 28 -0.01 -0.80 -9.32
N ALA A 29 1.00 -0.20 -9.96
CA ALA A 29 1.17 1.25 -9.92
C ALA A 29 -0.08 1.96 -10.47
N GLY A 30 -0.56 2.99 -9.76
CA GLY A 30 -1.82 3.67 -10.02
C GLY A 30 -3.02 3.12 -9.22
N SER A 31 -2.87 2.00 -8.51
CA SER A 31 -3.87 1.47 -7.59
C SER A 31 -3.67 1.96 -6.15
N GLU A 32 -4.60 1.64 -5.26
CA GLU A 32 -4.53 1.93 -3.83
C GLU A 32 -4.36 0.64 -3.02
N LEU A 33 -3.48 0.68 -2.02
CA LEU A 33 -3.39 -0.34 -0.96
C LEU A 33 -4.04 0.19 0.32
N THR A 34 -4.74 -0.67 1.04
CA THR A 34 -5.36 -0.38 2.34
C THR A 34 -4.83 -1.32 3.42
N ALA A 35 -4.44 -0.77 4.56
CA ALA A 35 -4.11 -1.49 5.77
C ALA A 35 -5.38 -1.74 6.59
N ASN A 36 -5.90 -2.97 6.54
CA ASN A 36 -7.04 -3.40 7.33
C ASN A 36 -6.60 -3.95 8.68
N VAL A 37 -7.24 -3.46 9.75
CA VAL A 37 -6.84 -3.75 11.13
C VAL A 37 -8.02 -4.25 11.96
N THR A 38 -7.76 -5.24 12.80
CA THR A 38 -8.65 -5.62 13.92
C THR A 38 -8.07 -5.09 15.22
N TYR A 39 -8.65 -4.00 15.74
CA TYR A 39 -8.29 -3.39 17.01
C TYR A 39 -8.94 -4.11 18.21
N PHE A 40 -8.24 -4.13 19.34
CA PHE A 40 -8.74 -4.56 20.64
C PHE A 40 -8.22 -3.61 21.74
N GLY A 41 -8.90 -3.53 22.89
CA GLY A 41 -8.46 -2.69 24.02
C GLY A 41 -9.33 -1.47 24.30
N GLY A 42 -10.64 -1.55 24.02
CA GLY A 42 -11.60 -0.47 24.30
C GLY A 42 -12.05 0.28 23.04
N ILE A 43 -12.21 1.60 23.15
CA ILE A 43 -12.55 2.47 22.01
C ILE A 43 -11.25 2.92 21.36
N GLU A 44 -11.10 2.62 20.07
CA GLU A 44 -9.95 3.08 19.28
C GLU A 44 -9.97 4.61 19.14
N GLY A 45 -8.83 5.23 19.38
CA GLY A 45 -8.56 6.65 19.20
C GLY A 45 -7.81 6.92 17.90
N ALA A 46 -6.85 7.85 17.96
CA ALA A 46 -6.04 8.23 16.80
C ALA A 46 -4.87 7.27 16.57
N SER A 47 -5.17 6.04 16.12
CA SER A 47 -4.15 5.06 15.75
C SER A 47 -3.29 5.54 14.59
N GLU A 48 -2.01 5.17 14.60
CA GLU A 48 -1.02 5.68 13.66
C GLU A 48 -0.64 4.64 12.61
N TYR A 49 -0.49 5.11 11.37
CA TYR A 49 -0.04 4.31 10.23
C TYR A 49 1.23 4.94 9.66
N VAL A 50 2.25 4.13 9.42
CA VAL A 50 3.48 4.57 8.77
C VAL A 50 3.82 3.61 7.64
N TRP A 51 3.81 4.14 6.42
CA TRP A 51 4.16 3.37 5.24
C TRP A 51 5.64 3.54 4.87
N TYR A 52 6.22 2.47 4.35
CA TYR A 52 7.60 2.40 3.90
C TYR A 52 7.69 1.67 2.57
N ARG A 53 8.70 2.01 1.78
CA ARG A 53 9.05 1.31 0.54
C ARG A 53 10.45 0.71 0.61
N SER A 54 10.63 -0.46 0.01
CA SER A 54 11.97 -1.02 -0.20
C SER A 54 12.73 -0.28 -1.29
N VAL A 55 14.00 -0.65 -1.49
CA VAL A 55 14.69 -0.37 -2.74
C VAL A 55 14.03 -1.15 -3.91
N PRO A 56 14.04 -0.61 -5.14
CA PRO A 56 13.49 -1.31 -6.30
C PRO A 56 14.36 -2.50 -6.71
N GLY A 57 13.74 -3.49 -7.35
CA GLY A 57 14.42 -4.68 -7.87
C GLY A 57 14.50 -5.84 -6.89
N VAL A 58 13.78 -5.76 -5.77
CA VAL A 58 13.67 -6.85 -4.80
C VAL A 58 12.65 -7.88 -5.30
N THR A 59 13.06 -9.14 -5.43
CA THR A 59 12.20 -10.23 -5.94
C THR A 59 11.48 -11.03 -4.86
N SER A 60 11.94 -10.95 -3.60
CA SER A 60 11.34 -11.66 -2.47
C SER A 60 11.33 -10.80 -1.21
N VAL A 61 10.32 -10.99 -0.35
CA VAL A 61 10.21 -10.34 0.97
C VAL A 61 11.45 -10.59 1.83
N THR A 62 12.08 -11.76 1.68
CA THR A 62 13.31 -12.13 2.40
C THR A 62 14.55 -11.35 1.96
N GLU A 63 14.53 -10.75 0.78
CA GLU A 63 15.65 -9.97 0.22
C GLU A 63 15.52 -8.48 0.55
N ALA A 64 14.33 -8.02 0.95
CA ALA A 64 14.11 -6.63 1.36
C ALA A 64 14.75 -6.36 2.73
N THR A 65 15.97 -5.83 2.72
CA THR A 65 16.71 -5.51 3.95
C THR A 65 16.56 -4.05 4.38
N VAL A 66 16.21 -3.16 3.44
CA VAL A 66 16.14 -1.71 3.69
C VAL A 66 14.77 -1.18 3.26
N PHE A 67 14.08 -0.55 4.20
CA PHE A 67 12.82 0.15 3.98
C PHE A 67 12.99 1.63 4.32
N THR A 68 12.55 2.50 3.42
CA THR A 68 12.56 3.96 3.61
C THR A 68 11.14 4.46 3.81
N ARG A 69 10.94 5.30 4.82
CA ARG A 69 9.63 5.89 5.13
C ARG A 69 9.11 6.70 3.94
N ILE A 70 7.85 6.49 3.60
CA ILE A 70 7.12 7.32 2.65
C ILE A 70 6.67 8.57 3.43
N PRO A 71 7.09 9.79 3.05
CA PRO A 71 6.94 10.97 3.89
C PRO A 71 5.50 11.50 4.03
N ALA A 72 4.55 10.98 3.26
CA ALA A 72 3.16 11.44 3.26
C ALA A 72 2.41 11.10 4.57
N GLU A 73 1.40 11.91 4.91
CA GLU A 73 0.40 11.59 5.94
C GLU A 73 -0.52 10.49 5.41
N THR A 74 -0.03 9.27 5.46
CA THR A 74 -0.77 8.09 5.05
C THR A 74 -1.53 7.57 6.25
N GLY A 75 -2.86 7.65 6.22
CA GLY A 75 -3.72 6.88 7.10
C GLY A 75 -3.67 5.39 6.72
N PRO A 76 -4.80 4.67 6.80
CA PRO A 76 -4.84 3.26 6.41
C PRO A 76 -4.60 3.06 4.90
N ALA A 77 -4.80 4.08 4.05
CA ALA A 77 -4.66 3.98 2.60
C ALA A 77 -3.32 4.55 2.09
N LEU A 78 -2.78 3.92 1.04
CA LEU A 78 -1.58 4.32 0.31
C LEU A 78 -1.83 4.21 -1.21
N GLU A 79 -1.77 5.35 -1.90
CA GLU A 79 -1.78 5.40 -3.36
C GLU A 79 -0.42 4.99 -3.94
N LEU A 80 -0.42 4.00 -4.83
CA LEU A 80 0.78 3.48 -5.47
C LEU A 80 1.18 4.35 -6.66
N THR A 81 2.44 4.78 -6.68
CA THR A 81 3.00 5.61 -7.74
C THR A 81 4.00 4.83 -8.59
N GLY A 82 4.42 5.41 -9.72
CA GLY A 82 5.52 4.85 -10.51
C GLY A 82 6.85 4.70 -9.76
N ARG A 83 7.01 5.37 -8.60
CA ARG A 83 8.20 5.23 -7.74
C ARG A 83 8.20 3.95 -6.91
N ASP A 84 7.04 3.31 -6.77
CA ASP A 84 6.84 2.13 -5.94
C ASP A 84 6.95 0.85 -6.77
N VAL A 85 6.99 0.97 -8.11
CA VAL A 85 7.23 -0.12 -9.05
C VAL A 85 8.49 -0.91 -8.67
N ARG A 86 8.37 -2.24 -8.69
CA ARG A 86 9.39 -3.21 -8.30
C ARG A 86 9.90 -3.05 -6.86
N CYS A 87 9.14 -2.37 -6.00
CA CYS A 87 9.39 -2.25 -4.57
C CYS A 87 8.37 -3.08 -3.78
N LEU A 88 8.75 -3.48 -2.57
CA LEU A 88 7.86 -4.02 -1.55
C LEU A 88 7.41 -2.89 -0.63
N LEU A 89 6.14 -2.96 -0.19
CA LEU A 89 5.56 -1.96 0.72
C LEU A 89 5.43 -2.58 2.10
N LYS A 90 5.79 -1.80 3.12
CA LYS A 90 5.63 -2.16 4.52
C LYS A 90 4.75 -1.11 5.20
N VAL A 91 3.84 -1.55 6.05
CA VAL A 91 3.09 -0.68 6.95
C VAL A 91 3.39 -1.06 8.39
N ASP A 92 3.66 -0.05 9.22
CA ASP A 92 3.66 -0.17 10.68
C ASP A 92 2.38 0.49 11.20
N TYR A 93 1.63 -0.23 12.03
CA TYR A 93 0.42 0.24 12.70
C TYR A 93 0.65 0.28 14.21
N THR A 94 0.37 1.42 14.84
CA THR A 94 0.40 1.56 16.30
C THR A 94 -1.04 1.79 16.80
N PRO A 95 -1.64 0.83 17.54
CA PRO A 95 -2.97 1.02 18.10
C PRO A 95 -2.94 2.09 19.18
N VAL A 96 -3.87 3.03 19.11
CA VAL A 96 -4.04 4.09 20.11
C VAL A 96 -5.47 4.06 20.61
N ARG A 97 -5.67 4.09 21.92
CA ARG A 97 -6.99 4.17 22.55
C ARG A 97 -7.47 5.61 22.65
N GLU A 98 -8.77 5.84 22.81
CA GLU A 98 -9.36 7.19 22.95
C GLU A 98 -8.70 8.04 24.05
N ASP A 99 -8.22 7.42 25.14
CA ASP A 99 -7.51 8.10 26.22
C ASP A 99 -6.02 8.38 25.93
N GLY A 100 -5.57 8.08 24.72
CA GLY A 100 -4.19 8.33 24.26
C GLY A 100 -3.19 7.25 24.64
N ARG A 101 -3.59 6.16 25.30
CA ARG A 101 -2.71 5.01 25.52
C ARG A 101 -2.31 4.39 24.20
N ARG A 102 -1.02 4.07 24.05
CA ARG A 102 -0.42 3.46 22.85
C ARG A 102 -0.10 2.00 23.14
N GLY A 103 -0.44 1.12 22.21
CA GLY A 103 -0.10 -0.29 22.27
C GLY A 103 1.20 -0.63 21.56
N GLU A 104 1.47 -1.92 21.43
CA GLU A 104 2.64 -2.41 20.69
C GLU A 104 2.44 -2.23 19.17
N PRO A 105 3.43 -1.66 18.45
CA PRO A 105 3.34 -1.51 17.01
C PRO A 105 3.46 -2.87 16.30
N VAL A 106 2.60 -3.11 15.32
CA VAL A 106 2.61 -4.30 14.47
C VAL A 106 2.92 -3.92 13.04
N SER A 107 3.71 -4.75 12.37
CA SER A 107 4.15 -4.49 11.00
C SER A 107 3.71 -5.56 10.02
N ARG A 108 3.50 -5.16 8.76
CA ARG A 108 3.23 -6.09 7.65
C ARG A 108 3.90 -5.61 6.37
N VAL A 109 4.36 -6.55 5.56
CA VAL A 109 4.94 -6.32 4.23
C VAL A 109 4.02 -6.94 3.18
N THR A 110 3.92 -6.33 1.99
CA THR A 110 3.24 -6.94 0.85
C THR A 110 3.87 -8.29 0.50
N SER A 111 3.05 -9.23 0.03
CA SER A 111 3.51 -10.56 -0.38
C SER A 111 4.36 -10.55 -1.65
N GLU A 112 4.19 -9.51 -2.47
CA GLU A 112 4.86 -9.33 -3.76
C GLU A 112 5.19 -7.86 -4.01
N ALA A 113 6.14 -7.63 -4.92
CA ALA A 113 6.54 -6.30 -5.35
C ALA A 113 5.49 -5.67 -6.26
N ILE A 114 5.42 -4.34 -6.27
CA ILE A 114 4.45 -3.62 -7.11
C ILE A 114 4.78 -3.77 -8.59
N LYS A 115 3.76 -4.11 -9.36
CA LYS A 115 3.79 -4.28 -10.81
C LYS A 115 3.69 -2.94 -11.51
N GLU A 116 4.27 -2.90 -12.70
CA GLU A 116 4.05 -1.79 -13.63
C GLU A 116 2.56 -1.73 -14.00
N GLY A 117 1.97 -0.55 -13.87
CA GLY A 117 0.60 -0.30 -14.33
C GLY A 117 0.51 -0.33 -15.85
N PRO A 118 -0.71 -0.45 -16.41
CA PRO A 118 -0.89 -0.24 -17.85
C PRO A 118 -0.32 1.13 -18.24
N PRO A 119 0.30 1.26 -19.42
CA PRO A 119 0.83 2.55 -19.87
C PRO A 119 -0.33 3.54 -19.94
N VAL A 120 -0.43 4.43 -18.96
CA VAL A 120 -1.33 5.57 -18.99
C VAL A 120 -0.72 6.57 -19.95
N ILE A 121 -1.14 6.50 -21.21
CA ILE A 121 -0.94 7.57 -22.17
C ILE A 121 -1.89 8.70 -21.72
N SER A 122 -1.41 9.56 -20.83
CA SER A 122 -2.07 10.83 -20.54
C SER A 122 -1.92 11.72 -21.77
N GLU A 123 -2.94 11.71 -22.62
CA GLU A 123 -3.16 12.67 -23.71
C GLU A 123 -2.01 12.76 -24.74
N LEU A 124 -2.09 11.92 -25.78
CA LEU A 124 -1.38 12.21 -27.04
C LEU A 124 -2.02 13.44 -27.68
N GLY A 125 -1.54 14.63 -27.33
CA GLY A 125 -1.66 15.79 -28.19
C GLY A 125 -0.85 15.52 -29.45
N ILE A 126 -1.50 14.99 -30.50
CA ILE A 126 -0.93 15.00 -31.84
C ILE A 126 -0.90 16.47 -32.28
N ILE A 127 0.19 17.17 -31.97
CA ILE A 127 0.54 18.42 -32.66
C ILE A 127 1.19 18.00 -33.98
N GLY A 128 0.34 17.73 -34.97
CA GLY A 128 0.77 17.34 -36.29
C GLY A 128 -0.45 17.25 -37.18
N GLU A 129 -0.54 18.16 -38.15
CA GLU A 129 -1.60 18.13 -39.15
C GLU A 129 -1.57 16.76 -39.86
N PRO A 130 -2.71 16.09 -40.05
CA PRO A 130 -2.74 14.83 -40.78
C PRO A 130 -2.37 15.09 -42.24
N ILE A 131 -1.13 14.79 -42.61
CA ILE A 131 -0.73 14.76 -44.01
C ILE A 131 -1.18 13.40 -44.55
N GLU A 132 -2.24 13.41 -45.34
CA GLU A 132 -2.82 12.24 -46.00
C GLU A 132 -1.79 11.58 -46.93
N GLY A 133 -1.59 10.27 -46.78
CA GLY A 133 -0.88 9.44 -47.75
C GLY A 133 0.54 9.02 -47.38
N LYS A 134 0.69 7.94 -46.60
CA LYS A 134 1.83 7.03 -46.78
C LYS A 134 1.54 5.64 -46.24
N THR A 135 1.46 4.70 -47.17
CA THR A 135 1.33 3.25 -46.95
C THR A 135 2.51 2.74 -46.13
N VAL A 136 2.23 1.98 -45.07
CA VAL A 136 3.25 1.32 -44.24
C VAL A 136 4.00 0.30 -45.10
N CYS A 137 5.31 0.46 -45.27
CA CYS A 137 6.18 -0.55 -45.87
C CYS A 137 6.46 -1.64 -44.82
N VAL A 138 6.01 -2.86 -45.09
CA VAL A 138 6.43 -4.06 -44.35
C VAL A 138 7.45 -4.78 -45.22
N GLU A 139 8.74 -4.70 -44.87
CA GLU A 139 9.80 -5.44 -45.54
C GLU A 139 10.05 -6.76 -44.79
N ALA A 140 9.42 -7.84 -45.24
CA ALA A 140 9.74 -9.19 -44.78
C ALA A 140 10.91 -9.72 -45.63
N THR A 141 12.13 -9.68 -45.08
CA THR A 141 13.30 -10.29 -45.73
C THR A 141 13.29 -11.80 -45.49
N GLY A 142 12.66 -12.55 -46.40
CA GLY A 142 12.69 -14.01 -46.42
C GLY A 142 13.60 -14.52 -47.54
N HIS A 143 14.87 -14.77 -47.22
CA HIS A 143 15.78 -15.52 -48.10
C HIS A 143 15.35 -16.99 -48.13
N ARG A 144 15.05 -17.54 -49.32
CA ARG A 144 15.22 -18.98 -49.54
C ARG A 144 15.61 -19.24 -50.99
N GLU A 145 16.86 -19.64 -51.16
CA GLU A 145 17.46 -20.04 -52.44
C GLU A 145 16.78 -21.29 -53.02
N LEU A 146 16.77 -21.32 -54.35
CA LEU A 146 16.30 -22.40 -55.21
C LEU A 146 17.32 -23.55 -55.25
N ARG A 147 16.85 -24.80 -55.13
CA ARG A 147 17.12 -25.88 -56.10
C ARG A 147 16.13 -27.03 -55.95
#